data_AF-A0A9D7K6Q6-F1
#
_entry.id   AF-A0A9D7K6Q6-F1
#
_cell.length_a   1.000
_cell.length_b   1.000
_cell.length_c   1.000
_cell.angle_alpha   90.00
_cell.angle_beta   90.00
_cell.angle_gamma   90.00
#
_symmetry.space_group_name_H-M   'P 1'
#
loop_
_entity.id
_entity.type
_entity.pdbx_description
1 polymer ?
#
loop_
_entity_poly.entity_id
_entity_poly.type
_entity_poly.pdbx_seq_one_letter_code
_entity_poly.pdbx_strand_id
1 'polypeptide(L)'
;MESETKKKETKNDWIFTLLLITSILLMMVYPFILFGNIMSFAAAGNNTEHDFCNLAFISFAIFSTLYPVTFIVSLLFRKRKILIISTLPILHVFITVLLGIIWMYCGN
;
A
#
# COMPACT_ATOMS: atom_id res chain seq x y z
N MET A 1 -38.05 9.10 7.69
CA MET A 1 -37.22 7.96 8.15
C MET A 1 -36.70 7.12 7.00
N GLU A 2 -37.54 6.67 6.07
CA GLU A 2 -37.12 5.84 4.92
C GLU A 2 -36.26 6.57 3.87
N SER A 3 -36.43 7.89 3.72
CA SER A 3 -35.57 8.70 2.84
C SER A 3 -34.14 8.89 3.38
N GLU A 4 -33.97 8.91 4.71
CA GLU A 4 -32.67 9.11 5.35
C GLU A 4 -31.82 7.84 5.33
N THR A 5 -32.44 6.67 5.52
CA THR A 5 -31.76 5.38 5.41
C THR A 5 -31.27 5.12 3.98
N LYS A 6 -32.11 5.40 2.96
CA LYS A 6 -31.73 5.28 1.55
C LYS A 6 -30.58 6.22 1.14
N LYS A 7 -30.57 7.44 1.69
CA LYS A 7 -29.50 8.43 1.47
C LYS A 7 -28.19 8.02 2.15
N LYS A 8 -28.26 7.36 3.31
CA LYS A 8 -27.09 6.86 4.04
C LYS A 8 -26.46 5.64 3.35
N GLU A 9 -27.29 4.76 2.79
CA GLU A 9 -26.84 3.62 1.99
C GLU A 9 -26.07 4.04 0.73
N THR A 10 -26.66 4.97 -0.05
CA THR A 10 -26.02 5.50 -1.26
C THR A 10 -24.71 6.23 -0.98
N LYS A 11 -24.63 6.98 0.13
CA LYS A 11 -23.38 7.66 0.53
C LYS A 11 -22.26 6.65 0.83
N ASN A 12 -22.57 5.55 1.50
CA ASN A 12 -21.58 4.52 1.83
C ASN A 12 -21.05 3.83 0.58
N ASP A 13 -21.91 3.55 -0.41
CA ASP A 13 -21.51 2.92 -1.67
C ASP A 13 -20.52 3.76 -2.48
N TRP A 14 -20.68 5.09 -2.46
CA TRP A 14 -19.72 6.01 -3.06
C TRP A 14 -18.34 5.94 -2.39
N ILE A 15 -18.31 5.85 -1.05
CA ILE A 15 -17.05 5.72 -0.29
C ILE A 15 -16.31 4.43 -0.69
N PHE A 16 -17.01 3.29 -0.73
CA PHE A 16 -16.40 2.01 -1.15
C PHE A 16 -15.94 2.01 -2.61
N THR A 17 -16.57 2.81 -3.47
CA THR A 17 -16.18 2.96 -4.87
C THR A 17 -14.91 3.81 -4.97
N LEU A 18 -14.84 4.93 -4.26
CA LEU A 18 -13.65 5.78 -4.19
C LEU A 18 -12.45 5.01 -3.63
N LEU A 19 -12.62 4.28 -2.52
CA LEU A 19 -11.55 3.46 -1.92
C LEU A 19 -10.98 2.44 -2.91
N LEU A 20 -11.83 1.83 -3.74
CA LEU A 20 -11.37 0.91 -4.79
C LEU A 20 -10.57 1.64 -5.86
N ILE A 21 -11.10 2.74 -6.41
CA ILE A 21 -10.44 3.49 -7.49
C ILE A 21 -9.05 3.91 -7.03
N THR A 22 -8.94 4.45 -5.82
CA THR A 22 -7.65 4.81 -5.22
C THR A 22 -6.72 3.60 -5.10
N SER A 23 -7.23 2.46 -4.64
CA SER A 23 -6.42 1.23 -4.51
C SER A 23 -5.93 0.70 -5.87
N ILE A 24 -6.74 0.82 -6.93
CA ILE A 24 -6.36 0.46 -8.30
C ILE A 24 -5.29 1.41 -8.82
N LEU A 25 -5.46 2.72 -8.64
CA LEU A 25 -4.46 3.71 -9.03
C LEU A 25 -3.11 3.45 -8.38
N LEU A 26 -3.11 3.12 -7.08
CA LEU A 26 -1.91 2.75 -6.34
C LEU A 26 -1.26 1.46 -6.89
N MET A 27 -2.07 0.48 -7.30
CA MET A 27 -1.60 -0.76 -7.94
C MET A 27 -0.95 -0.51 -9.31
N MET A 28 -1.37 0.54 -10.04
CA MET A 28 -0.71 0.92 -11.30
C MET A 28 0.70 1.48 -11.07
N VAL A 29 0.96 2.10 -9.93
CA VAL A 29 2.29 2.65 -9.58
C VAL A 29 3.24 1.57 -9.06
N TYR A 30 2.70 0.46 -8.52
CA TYR A 30 3.48 -0.62 -7.92
C TYR A 30 4.65 -1.16 -8.76
N PRO A 31 4.50 -1.45 -10.08
CA PRO A 31 5.60 -1.98 -10.89
C PRO A 31 6.85 -1.09 -10.90
N PHE A 32 6.65 0.24 -10.85
CA PHE A 32 7.76 1.19 -10.81
C PHE A 32 8.51 1.14 -9.47
N ILE A 33 7.79 0.95 -8.36
CA ILE A 33 8.38 0.79 -7.02
C ILE A 33 9.19 -0.51 -6.96
N LEU A 34 8.62 -1.61 -7.46
CA LEU A 34 9.31 -2.90 -7.51
C LEU A 34 10.59 -2.82 -8.34
N PHE A 35 10.53 -2.12 -9.47
CA PHE A 35 11.70 -1.89 -10.32
C PHE A 35 12.79 -1.08 -9.59
N GLY A 36 12.41 -0.03 -8.86
CA GLY A 36 13.32 0.73 -8.01
C GLY A 36 13.98 -0.12 -6.92
N ASN A 37 13.23 -1.02 -6.29
CA ASN A 37 13.78 -1.96 -5.31
C ASN A 37 14.82 -2.88 -5.94
N ILE A 38 14.52 -3.47 -7.11
CA ILE A 38 15.44 -4.36 -7.83
C ILE A 38 16.75 -3.63 -8.15
N MET A 39 16.67 -2.40 -8.67
CA MET A 39 17.88 -1.59 -8.92
C MET A 39 18.67 -1.32 -7.65
N SER A 40 17.98 -0.98 -6.56
CA SER A 40 18.62 -0.68 -5.28
C SER A 40 19.32 -1.90 -4.69
N PHE A 41 18.72 -3.10 -4.80
CA PHE A 41 19.37 -4.35 -4.46
C PHE A 41 20.60 -4.64 -5.33
N ALA A 42 20.51 -4.37 -6.64
CA ALA A 42 21.64 -4.56 -7.55
C ALA A 42 22.79 -3.58 -7.24
N ALA A 43 22.47 -2.36 -6.80
CA ALA A 43 23.45 -1.33 -6.44
C ALA A 43 24.10 -1.55 -5.07
N ALA A 44 23.38 -2.17 -4.11
CA ALA A 44 23.85 -2.34 -2.73
C ALA A 44 25.08 -3.25 -2.58
N GLY A 45 25.37 -4.14 -3.54
CA GLY A 45 26.51 -5.05 -3.49
C GLY A 45 26.51 -5.96 -2.24
N ASN A 46 27.65 -6.61 -1.95
CA ASN A 46 27.81 -7.53 -0.80
C ASN A 46 28.13 -6.82 0.53
N ASN A 47 27.84 -5.53 0.65
CA ASN A 47 28.15 -4.75 1.85
C ASN A 47 27.11 -5.02 2.95
N THR A 48 27.36 -6.08 3.72
CA THR A 48 26.51 -6.55 4.83
C THR A 48 26.80 -5.80 6.13
N GLU A 49 26.86 -4.47 6.09
CA GLU A 49 26.84 -3.72 7.36
C GLU A 49 25.40 -3.70 7.90
N HIS A 50 25.25 -4.06 9.17
CA HIS A 50 23.99 -4.15 9.89
C HIS A 50 23.46 -2.77 10.28
N ASP A 51 23.32 -1.90 9.30
CA ASP A 51 22.87 -0.54 9.51
C ASP A 51 21.35 -0.45 9.52
N PHE A 52 20.85 0.43 10.38
CA PHE A 52 19.43 0.80 10.46
C PHE A 52 18.83 1.14 9.08
N CYS A 53 19.63 1.74 8.20
CA CYS A 53 19.23 2.09 6.84
C CYS A 53 18.99 0.87 5.94
N ASN A 54 19.75 -0.21 6.12
CA ASN A 54 19.56 -1.47 5.40
C ASN A 54 18.28 -2.18 5.86
N LEU A 55 18.00 -2.12 7.17
CA LEU A 55 16.73 -2.61 7.73
C LEU A 55 15.52 -1.83 7.18
N ALA A 56 15.63 -0.50 7.06
CA ALA A 56 14.58 0.33 6.47
C ALA A 56 14.32 -0.01 4.99
N PHE A 57 15.39 -0.23 4.21
CA PHE A 57 15.29 -0.65 2.81
C PHE A 57 14.65 -2.04 2.67
N ILE A 58 15.13 -3.04 3.41
CA ILE A 58 14.58 -4.41 3.38
C ILE A 58 13.10 -4.37 3.78
N SER A 59 12.76 -3.60 4.83
CA SER A 59 11.37 -3.43 5.27
C SER A 59 10.52 -2.78 4.17
N PHE A 60 11.02 -1.72 3.53
CA PHE A 60 10.36 -1.06 2.40
C PHE A 60 10.15 -2.04 1.23
N ALA A 61 11.16 -2.82 0.87
CA ALA A 61 11.09 -3.80 -0.20
C ALA A 61 10.06 -4.91 0.09
N ILE A 62 10.03 -5.43 1.32
CA ILE A 62 9.04 -6.42 1.75
C ILE A 62 7.63 -5.83 1.71
N PHE A 63 7.43 -4.65 2.31
CA PHE A 63 6.11 -4.03 2.36
C PHE A 63 5.60 -3.65 0.97
N SER A 64 6.43 -3.08 0.10
CA SER A 64 6.03 -2.82 -1.28
C SER A 64 5.64 -4.12 -2.00
N THR A 65 6.43 -5.19 -1.89
CA THR A 65 6.14 -6.50 -2.52
C THR A 65 4.87 -7.17 -1.97
N LEU A 66 4.49 -6.90 -0.72
CA LEU A 66 3.25 -7.40 -0.12
C LEU A 66 2.00 -6.62 -0.57
N TYR A 67 2.16 -5.43 -1.17
CA TYR A 67 1.01 -4.61 -1.56
C TYR A 67 0.03 -5.32 -2.52
N PRO A 68 0.47 -6.03 -3.59
CA PRO A 68 -0.42 -6.83 -4.43
C PRO A 68 -1.25 -7.85 -3.64
N VAL A 69 -0.65 -8.49 -2.63
CA VAL A 69 -1.34 -9.46 -1.78
C VAL A 69 -2.42 -8.75 -0.97
N THR A 70 -2.09 -7.63 -0.33
CA THR A 70 -3.05 -6.81 0.41
C THR A 70 -4.20 -6.31 -0.46
N PHE A 71 -3.90 -5.90 -1.70
CA PHE A 71 -4.90 -5.50 -2.68
C PHE A 71 -5.85 -6.66 -3.03
N ILE A 72 -5.31 -7.85 -3.34
CA ILE A 72 -6.11 -9.04 -3.66
C ILE A 72 -6.99 -9.44 -2.46
N VAL A 73 -6.43 -9.45 -1.25
CA VAL A 73 -7.19 -9.74 -0.02
C VAL A 73 -8.32 -8.72 0.13
N SER A 74 -8.04 -7.42 0.01
CA SER A 74 -9.08 -6.39 0.08
C SER A 74 -10.18 -6.59 -0.97
N LEU A 75 -9.83 -7.04 -2.18
CA LEU A 75 -10.77 -7.26 -3.26
C LEU A 75 -11.65 -8.50 -3.04
N LEU A 76 -11.08 -9.60 -2.55
CA LEU A 76 -11.81 -10.84 -2.24
C LEU A 76 -12.86 -10.64 -1.15
N PHE A 77 -12.53 -9.88 -0.10
CA PHE A 77 -13.42 -9.63 1.04
C PHE A 77 -14.37 -8.44 0.83
N ARG A 78 -14.33 -7.79 -0.34
CA ARG A 78 -15.09 -6.57 -0.61
C ARG A 78 -16.60 -6.73 -0.55
N LYS A 79 -17.12 -7.92 -0.88
CA LYS A 79 -18.56 -8.23 -0.80
C LYS A 79 -19.14 -8.04 0.61
N ARG A 80 -18.29 -8.08 1.65
CA ARG A 80 -18.70 -7.86 3.04
C ARG A 80 -18.92 -6.38 3.40
N LYS A 81 -18.57 -5.43 2.51
CA LYS A 81 -18.64 -3.97 2.75
C LYS A 81 -18.07 -3.54 4.11
N ILE A 82 -17.00 -4.19 4.56
CA ILE A 82 -16.31 -3.85 5.81
C ILE A 82 -15.31 -2.73 5.50
N LEU A 83 -15.48 -1.58 6.17
CA LEU A 83 -14.64 -0.40 5.96
C LEU A 83 -13.16 -0.69 6.20
N ILE A 84 -12.83 -1.37 7.30
CA ILE A 84 -11.45 -1.72 7.69
C ILE A 84 -10.72 -2.47 6.57
N ILE A 85 -11.40 -3.44 5.95
CA ILE A 85 -10.84 -4.24 4.85
C ILE A 85 -10.62 -3.37 3.61
N SER A 86 -11.55 -2.45 3.33
CA SER A 86 -11.48 -1.56 2.17
C SER A 86 -10.42 -0.46 2.32
N THR A 87 -10.08 -0.07 3.56
CA THR A 87 -9.01 0.89 3.87
C THR A 87 -7.63 0.24 3.97
N LEU A 88 -7.56 -1.09 4.04
CA LEU A 88 -6.31 -1.83 4.23
C LEU A 88 -5.25 -1.53 3.16
N PRO A 89 -5.58 -1.48 1.84
CA PRO A 89 -4.58 -1.15 0.81
C PRO A 89 -4.01 0.25 0.98
N ILE A 90 -4.85 1.22 1.37
CA ILE A 90 -4.42 2.62 1.56
C ILE A 90 -3.48 2.73 2.77
N LEU A 91 -3.85 2.09 3.88
CA LEU A 91 -3.00 2.06 5.07
C LEU A 91 -1.67 1.36 4.79
N HIS A 92 -1.69 0.27 4.00
CA HIS A 92 -0.48 -0.42 3.57
C HIS A 92 0.43 0.50 2.76
N VAL A 93 -0.10 1.20 1.76
CA VAL A 93 0.69 2.17 0.98
C VAL A 93 1.25 3.27 1.85
N PHE A 94 0.47 3.79 2.80
CA PHE A 94 0.95 4.83 3.70
C PHE A 94 2.18 4.36 4.49
N ILE A 95 2.17 3.14 5.04
CA ILE A 95 3.32 2.55 5.72
C ILE A 95 4.50 2.35 4.75
N THR A 96 4.24 1.81 3.56
CA THR A 96 5.27 1.63 2.53
C THR A 96 5.94 2.95 2.16
N VAL A 97 5.18 4.04 2.01
CA VAL A 97 5.71 5.36 1.70
C VAL A 97 6.56 5.89 2.86
N LEU A 98 6.12 5.74 4.11
CA LEU A 98 6.92 6.13 5.27
C LEU A 98 8.26 5.39 5.33
N LEU A 99 8.27 4.07 5.09
CA LEU A 99 9.50 3.28 5.03
C LEU A 99 10.42 3.74 3.90
N GLY A 100 9.87 4.05 2.72
CA GLY A 100 10.63 4.58 1.59
C GLY A 100 11.26 5.94 1.91
N ILE A 101 10.52 6.85 2.56
CA ILE A 101 11.03 8.15 3.01
C ILE A 101 12.16 7.97 4.02
N ILE A 102 11.97 7.13 5.04
CA ILE A 102 13.00 6.84 6.04
C ILE A 102 14.27 6.35 5.37
N TRP A 103 14.15 5.42 4.42
CA TRP A 103 15.28 4.92 3.64
C TRP A 103 15.97 6.01 2.82
N MET A 104 15.21 6.86 2.12
CA MET A 104 15.79 7.97 1.32
C MET A 104 16.54 8.99 2.17
N TYR A 105 16.06 9.31 3.38
CA TYR A 105 16.79 10.19 4.31
C TYR A 105 18.03 9.52 4.91
N CYS A 106 18.06 8.19 4.92
CA CYS A 106 19.17 7.39 5.43
C CYS A 106 20.31 7.25 4.41
N GLY A 107 19.99 7.27 3.11
CA GLY A 107 20.94 7.10 2.01
C GLY A 107 21.56 8.40 1.49
N ASN A 108 21.26 9.54 2.12
CA ASN A 108 21.74 10.88 1.76
C ASN A 108 22.71 11.38 2.84
#